data_AF-A0A4V0XR96-F1
#
_entry.id   AF-A0A4V0XR96-F1
#
_cell.length_a   1.000
_cell.length_b   1.000
_cell.length_c   1.000
_cell.angle_alpha   90.00
_cell.angle_beta   90.00
_cell.angle_gamma   90.00
#
_symmetry.space_group_name_H-M   'P 1'
#
loop_
_entity.id
_entity.type
_entity.pdbx_description
1 polymer ?
#
loop_
_entity_poly.entity_id
_entity_poly.type
_entity_poly.pdbx_seq_one_letter_code
_entity_poly.pdbx_strand_id
1 'polypeptide(L)' 'MSFAEIRDEVAKLSREERLDLQAYLMVLAHQEDPEYLAELDRRMERMDRGEKVTAAEFEAMHQKLIAEGR' A
#
# COMPACT_ATOMS: atom_id res chain seq x y z
N MET A 1 18.49 19.22 -2.80
CA MET A 1 18.26 19.00 -1.37
C MET A 1 19.11 17.87 -0.86
N SER A 2 19.64 18.00 0.34
CA SER A 2 20.21 16.92 1.13
C SER A 2 19.11 16.02 1.70
N PHE A 3 19.45 14.80 2.11
CA PHE A 3 18.51 13.90 2.78
C PHE A 3 17.97 14.49 4.10
N ALA A 4 18.77 15.31 4.79
CA ALA A 4 18.33 16.02 5.99
C ALA A 4 17.21 17.02 5.67
N GLU A 5 17.39 17.84 4.62
CA GLU A 5 16.35 18.77 4.16
C GLU A 5 15.06 18.04 3.75
N ILE A 6 15.17 16.89 3.09
CA ILE A 6 13.99 16.06 2.74
C ILE A 6 13.26 15.60 4.00
N ARG A 7 13.99 15.12 5.02
CA ARG A 7 13.38 14.70 6.29
C ARG A 7 12.65 15.83 6.99
N ASP A 8 13.23 17.03 6.97
CA ASP A 8 12.63 18.20 7.59
C ASP A 8 11.34 18.62 6.87
N GLU A 9 11.28 18.50 5.54
CA GLU A 9 10.03 18.74 4.80
C GLU A 9 8.98 17.65 5.07
N VAL A 10 9.36 16.37 5.10
CA VAL A 10 8.44 15.27 5.43
C VAL A 10 7.87 15.41 6.85
N ALA A 11 8.64 15.96 7.79
CA ALA A 11 8.17 16.20 9.15
C ALA A 11 7.07 17.27 9.24
N LYS A 12 6.97 18.18 8.26
CA LYS A 12 5.95 19.23 8.21
C LYS A 12 4.63 18.75 7.59
N LEU A 13 4.65 17.63 6.89
CA LEU A 13 3.46 17.05 6.26
C LEU A 13 2.43 16.61 7.31
N SER A 14 1.16 16.79 6.96
CA SER A 14 0.05 16.20 7.70
C SER A 14 0.12 14.67 7.71
N ARG A 15 -0.74 14.03 8.51
CA ARG A 15 -0.82 12.56 8.53
C ARG A 15 -1.25 12.00 7.18
N GLU A 16 -2.21 12.64 6.52
CA GLU A 16 -2.74 12.22 5.22
C GLU A 16 -1.66 12.32 4.13
N GLU A 17 -1.00 13.47 4.03
CA GLU A 17 0.09 13.66 3.06
C GLU A 17 1.26 12.69 3.27
N ARG A 18 1.52 12.28 4.53
CA ARG A 18 2.53 11.24 4.81
C ARG A 18 2.09 9.86 4.36
N LEU A 19 0.80 9.54 4.40
CA LEU A 19 0.27 8.29 3.85
C LEU A 19 0.38 8.28 2.33
N ASP A 20 0.07 9.40 1.68
CA ASP A 20 0.22 9.54 0.22
C ASP A 20 1.68 9.42 -0.21
N LEU A 21 2.59 10.11 0.50
CA LEU A 21 4.02 9.98 0.26
C LEU A 21 4.51 8.55 0.48
N GLN A 22 4.03 7.86 1.51
CA GLN A 22 4.36 6.46 1.75
C GLN A 22 3.92 5.57 0.60
N ALA A 23 2.69 5.74 0.10
CA ALA A 23 2.19 5.00 -1.05
C ALA A 23 3.04 5.26 -2.30
N TYR A 24 3.43 6.51 -2.54
CA TYR A 24 4.30 6.87 -3.66
C TYR A 24 5.70 6.24 -3.54
N LEU A 25 6.32 6.30 -2.36
CA LEU A 25 7.62 5.68 -2.12
C LEU A 25 7.57 4.15 -2.28
N MET A 26 6.47 3.51 -1.91
CA MET A 26 6.25 2.08 -2.13
C MET A 26 6.24 1.75 -3.62
N VAL A 27 5.55 2.54 -4.44
CA VAL A 27 5.58 2.37 -5.91
C VAL A 27 7.01 2.50 -6.43
N LEU A 28 7.73 3.56 -6.04
CA LEU A 28 9.12 3.77 -6.48
C LEU A 28 10.05 2.60 -6.08
N ALA A 29 9.84 2.00 -4.92
CA ALA A 29 10.64 0.88 -4.43
C ALA A 29 10.46 -0.39 -5.28
N HIS A 30 9.32 -0.56 -5.94
CA HIS A 30 8.97 -1.79 -6.65
C HIS A 30 8.71 -1.60 -8.15
N GLN A 31 8.80 -0.38 -8.69
CA GLN A 31 8.47 -0.08 -10.09
C GLN A 31 9.34 -0.86 -11.10
N GLU A 32 10.53 -1.28 -10.70
CA GLU A 32 11.47 -2.06 -11.52
C GLU A 32 11.61 -3.51 -11.04
N ASP A 33 10.84 -3.92 -10.03
CA ASP A 33 10.87 -5.28 -9.47
C ASP A 33 9.96 -6.21 -10.30
N PRO A 34 10.52 -7.12 -11.12
CA PRO A 34 9.73 -7.96 -12.00
C PRO A 34 8.85 -8.96 -11.24
N GLU A 35 9.24 -9.39 -10.03
CA GLU A 35 8.44 -10.30 -9.23
C GLU A 35 7.21 -9.59 -8.66
N TYR A 36 7.40 -8.35 -8.20
CA TYR A 36 6.31 -7.51 -7.72
C TYR A 36 5.31 -7.17 -8.83
N LEU A 37 5.81 -6.80 -10.02
CA LEU A 37 4.95 -6.51 -11.17
C LEU A 37 4.13 -7.74 -11.59
N ALA A 38 4.76 -8.92 -11.66
CA ALA A 38 4.07 -10.16 -11.98
C ALA A 38 3.02 -10.57 -10.92
N GLU A 39 3.24 -10.22 -9.65
CA GLU A 39 2.23 -10.41 -8.60
C GLU A 39 1.06 -9.41 -8.72
N LEU A 40 1.33 -8.14 -9.07
CA LEU A 40 0.28 -7.17 -9.33
C LEU A 40 -0.62 -7.59 -10.49
N ASP A 41 -0.02 -8.02 -11.61
CA ASP A 41 -0.77 -8.52 -12.76
C ASP A 41 -1.65 -9.71 -12.38
N ARG A 42 -1.11 -10.68 -11.64
CA ARG A 42 -1.89 -11.82 -11.12
C ARG A 42 -3.07 -11.38 -10.26
N ARG A 43 -2.91 -10.36 -9.41
CA ARG A 43 -4.01 -9.83 -8.58
C ARG A 43 -5.07 -9.13 -9.42
N MET A 44 -4.66 -8.34 -10.40
CA MET A 44 -5.60 -7.67 -11.32
C MET A 44 -6.41 -8.69 -12.11
N GLU A 45 -5.76 -9.73 -12.67
CA GLU A 45 -6.45 -10.79 -13.38
C GLU A 45 -7.48 -11.53 -12.51
N ARG A 46 -7.13 -11.80 -11.24
CA ARG A 46 -8.08 -12.41 -10.29
C ARG A 46 -9.29 -11.51 -10.06
N MET A 47 -9.07 -10.20 -9.87
CA MET A 47 -10.16 -9.24 -9.71
C MET A 47 -11.03 -9.15 -10.96
N ASP A 48 -10.44 -9.16 -12.16
CA ASP A 48 -11.16 -9.14 -13.43
C ASP A 48 -11.99 -10.41 -13.64
N ARG A 49 -11.50 -11.55 -13.18
CA ARG A 49 -12.26 -12.82 -13.12
C ARG A 49 -13.37 -12.83 -12.06
N GLY A 50 -13.54 -11.74 -11.31
CA GLY A 50 -14.57 -11.61 -10.28
C GLY A 50 -14.19 -12.19 -8.93
N GLU A 51 -12.92 -12.60 -8.73
CA GLU A 51 -12.38 -12.96 -7.41
C GLU A 51 -12.10 -11.69 -6.58
N LYS A 52 -13.15 -10.89 -6.40
CA LYS A 52 -13.13 -9.67 -5.59
C LYS A 52 -13.56 -10.05 -4.18
N VAL A 53 -12.88 -9.45 -3.21
CA VAL A 53 -13.33 -9.53 -1.82
C VAL A 53 -14.39 -8.46 -1.62
N THR A 54 -15.56 -8.85 -1.14
CA THR A 54 -16.62 -7.90 -0.79
C THR A 54 -16.18 -7.04 0.38
N ALA A 55 -16.75 -5.84 0.51
CA ALA A 55 -16.47 -4.97 1.65
C ALA A 55 -16.77 -5.67 3.00
N ALA A 56 -17.79 -6.53 3.05
CA ALA A 56 -18.12 -7.31 4.23
C ALA A 56 -17.05 -8.36 4.58
N GLU A 57 -16.53 -9.06 3.57
CA GLU A 57 -15.42 -10.00 3.76
C GLU A 57 -14.14 -9.28 4.16
N PHE A 58 -13.88 -8.09 3.60
CA PHE A 58 -12.76 -7.24 4.01
C PHE A 58 -12.88 -6.81 5.48
N GLU A 59 -14.04 -6.33 5.90
CA GLU A 59 -14.31 -5.96 7.29
C GLU A 59 -14.13 -7.16 8.23
N ALA A 60 -14.64 -8.33 7.85
CA ALA A 60 -14.49 -9.55 8.64
C ALA A 60 -13.00 -9.96 8.79
N MET A 61 -12.21 -9.85 7.72
CA MET A 61 -10.76 -10.07 7.79
C MET A 61 -10.07 -9.03 8.67
N HIS A 62 -10.46 -7.75 8.56
CA HIS A 62 -9.89 -6.68 9.37
C HIS A 62 -10.16 -6.89 10.86
N GLN A 63 -11.39 -7.21 11.25
CA GLN A 63 -11.75 -7.51 12.64
C GLN A 63 -11.02 -8.74 13.17
N LYS A 64 -10.83 -9.76 12.32
CA LYS A 64 -10.03 -10.94 12.67
C LYS A 64 -8.56 -10.59 12.94
N LEU A 65 -7.95 -9.76 12.11
CA LEU A 65 -6.56 -9.31 12.30
C LEU A 65 -6.41 -8.50 13.60
N ILE A 66 -7.36 -7.59 13.89
CA ILE A 66 -7.40 -6.86 15.16
C ILE A 66 -7.48 -7.84 16.35
N ALA A 67 -8.33 -8.86 16.28
CA ALA A 67 -8.44 -9.87 17.33
C ALA A 67 -7.16 -10.70 17.51
N GLU A 68 -6.39 -10.90 16.43
CA GLU A 68 -5.08 -11.56 16.44
C GLU A 68 -3.92 -10.63 16.82
N GLY A 69 -4.19 -9.35 17.09
CA GLY A 69 -3.18 -8.35 17.47
C GLY A 69 -2.29 -7.90 16.31
N ARG A 70 -2.79 -7.98 15.07
CA ARG A 70 -2.10 -7.58 13.83
C ARG A 70 -2.72 -6.35 13.20
#